data_AF-A0A651G8N2-F1
#
_entry.id   AF-A0A651G8N2-F1
#
_cell.length_a   1.000
_cell.length_b   1.000
_cell.length_c   1.000
_cell.angle_alpha   90.00
_cell.angle_beta   90.00
_cell.angle_gamma   90.00
#
_symmetry.space_group_name_H-M   'P 1'
#
loop_
_entity.id
_entity.type
_entity.pdbx_description
1 polymer ?
#
loop_
_entity_poly.entity_id
_entity_poly.type
_entity_poly.pdbx_seq_one_letter_code
_entity_poly.pdbx_strand_id
1 'polypeptide(L)'
;MAPGFSPQLRDAVARRLRDDAELVSDRVDRATLRRAVARALAAEGVVAAPEVWARLVRDLVDDLGGLGPLESVLRDPAVTDVMVNGSDEVHVEREGRVTRVPVAFEDDEHLVRVLARLLGPLGARLDRAHPFVDAVLPGGVRLHAILPPLAERPTVTLRRVPAVVPSWEELAAAGSVPTEVRDHLLDAVGSRRNLAVSGRAGVGKTTLLARLLGEVGEDRVVVIEDAPELRRPAAHTVHLRTRAASPDGAGGVEIATLLRNALRMRPDRLVVGEVRGPEVADLLQAMNTGHDGSMTTVHANGPEEAIVRLEGMALLAGIPLPAARAQVAAAIDLVVGLDRDPTGRRRVAGLLTVRPGASGAEVEEVWSCS
;
A
#
# COMPACT_ATOMS: atom_id res chain seq x y z
N MET A 1 -2.16 -43.17 11.32
CA MET A 1 -1.82 -41.74 11.23
C MET A 1 -2.87 -41.08 10.37
N ALA A 2 -3.54 -40.04 10.83
CA ALA A 2 -4.38 -39.23 9.95
C ALA A 2 -3.50 -38.70 8.81
N PRO A 3 -3.94 -38.74 7.53
CA PRO A 3 -3.15 -38.18 6.44
C PRO A 3 -2.97 -36.68 6.72
N GLY A 4 -1.75 -36.31 7.10
CA GLY A 4 -1.33 -34.90 7.16
C GLY A 4 -1.01 -34.41 5.76
N PHE A 5 -0.99 -33.09 5.58
CA PHE A 5 -0.46 -32.46 4.38
C PHE A 5 1.01 -32.90 4.21
N SER A 6 1.36 -33.54 3.09
CA SER A 6 2.73 -33.95 2.77
C SER A 6 3.14 -33.46 1.38
N PRO A 7 4.44 -33.18 1.13
CA PRO A 7 4.93 -32.79 -0.19
C PRO A 7 4.59 -33.82 -1.27
N GLN A 8 4.62 -35.12 -0.94
CA GLN A 8 4.28 -36.18 -1.89
C GLN A 8 2.80 -36.13 -2.30
N LEU A 9 1.91 -35.87 -1.33
CA LEU A 9 0.47 -35.74 -1.61
C LEU A 9 0.19 -34.49 -2.43
N ARG A 10 0.85 -33.38 -2.10
CA ARG A 10 0.79 -32.13 -2.87
C ARG A 10 1.20 -32.35 -4.33
N ASP A 11 2.35 -32.98 -4.57
CA ASP A 11 2.85 -33.24 -5.93
C ASP A 11 1.92 -34.17 -6.72
N ALA A 12 1.34 -35.18 -6.06
CA ALA A 12 0.37 -36.07 -6.68
C ALA A 12 -0.91 -35.34 -7.08
N VAL A 13 -1.46 -34.51 -6.19
CA VAL A 13 -2.61 -33.66 -6.48
C VAL A 13 -2.27 -32.67 -7.59
N ALA A 14 -1.15 -31.97 -7.53
CA ALA A 14 -0.71 -31.01 -8.55
C ALA A 14 -0.55 -31.67 -9.93
N ARG A 15 -0.01 -32.90 -10.00
CA ARG A 15 0.05 -33.68 -11.24
C ARG A 15 -1.33 -33.89 -11.83
N ARG A 16 -2.30 -34.35 -11.04
CA ARG A 16 -3.68 -34.58 -11.53
C ARG A 16 -4.38 -33.31 -11.99
N LEU A 17 -4.14 -32.19 -11.31
CA LEU A 17 -4.76 -30.92 -11.68
C LEU A 17 -4.26 -30.39 -13.02
N ARG A 18 -3.03 -30.74 -13.45
CA ARG A 18 -2.54 -30.40 -14.80
C ARG A 18 -3.33 -31.09 -15.90
N ASP A 19 -3.87 -32.27 -15.61
CA ASP A 19 -4.68 -33.06 -16.55
C ASP A 19 -6.19 -32.75 -16.43
N ASP A 20 -6.59 -31.85 -15.50
CA ASP A 20 -7.99 -31.48 -15.29
C ASP A 20 -8.42 -30.40 -16.29
N ALA A 21 -9.28 -30.78 -17.23
CA ALA A 21 -9.80 -29.91 -18.29
C ALA A 21 -10.54 -28.67 -17.75
N GLU A 22 -11.10 -28.71 -16.53
CA GLU A 22 -11.75 -27.54 -15.92
C GLU A 22 -10.75 -26.44 -15.49
N LEU A 23 -9.45 -26.78 -15.40
CA LEU A 23 -8.40 -25.87 -14.95
C LEU A 23 -7.58 -25.25 -16.09
N VAL A 24 -7.88 -25.61 -17.34
CA VAL A 24 -7.16 -25.15 -18.55
C VAL A 24 -7.56 -23.71 -18.96
N SER A 25 -8.47 -23.06 -18.24
CA SER A 25 -8.86 -21.66 -18.51
C SER A 25 -7.98 -20.64 -17.77
N ASP A 26 -7.73 -19.48 -18.38
CA ASP A 26 -6.85 -18.41 -17.88
C ASP A 26 -7.24 -17.81 -16.52
N ARG A 27 -8.42 -18.12 -15.96
CA ARG A 27 -8.82 -17.73 -14.61
C ARG A 27 -9.65 -18.80 -13.92
N VAL A 28 -8.98 -19.74 -13.28
CA VAL A 28 -9.62 -20.66 -12.33
C VAL A 28 -10.01 -19.90 -11.07
N ASP A 29 -11.32 -19.83 -10.77
CA ASP A 29 -11.77 -19.28 -9.49
C ASP A 29 -11.48 -20.24 -8.32
N ARG A 30 -11.40 -19.70 -7.10
CA ARG A 30 -11.04 -20.48 -5.90
C ARG A 30 -12.04 -21.61 -5.61
N ALA A 31 -13.30 -21.45 -6.03
CA ALA A 31 -14.33 -22.46 -5.86
C ALA A 31 -14.13 -23.68 -6.78
N THR A 32 -13.73 -23.43 -8.03
CA THR A 32 -13.39 -24.44 -9.04
C THR A 32 -12.14 -25.17 -8.63
N LEU A 33 -11.08 -24.45 -8.22
CA LEU A 33 -9.87 -25.07 -7.69
C LEU A 33 -10.17 -25.94 -6.46
N ARG A 34 -11.03 -25.48 -5.54
CA ARG A 34 -11.44 -26.26 -4.37
C ARG A 34 -12.14 -27.56 -4.74
N ARG A 35 -13.04 -27.55 -5.73
CA ARG A 35 -13.69 -28.76 -6.23
C ARG A 35 -12.69 -29.71 -6.88
N ALA A 36 -11.80 -29.19 -7.72
CA ALA A 36 -10.78 -30.00 -8.39
C ALA A 36 -9.80 -30.65 -7.41
N VAL A 37 -9.32 -29.90 -6.41
CA VAL A 37 -8.46 -30.42 -5.32
C VAL A 37 -9.17 -31.53 -4.55
N ALA A 38 -10.45 -31.34 -4.18
CA ALA A 38 -11.21 -32.38 -3.48
C ALA A 38 -11.37 -33.66 -4.31
N ARG A 39 -11.62 -33.55 -5.62
CA ARG A 39 -11.67 -34.70 -6.53
C ARG A 39 -10.32 -35.39 -6.64
N ALA A 40 -9.23 -34.63 -6.78
CA ALA A 40 -7.88 -35.16 -6.87
C ALA A 40 -7.48 -35.92 -5.60
N LEU A 41 -7.77 -35.38 -4.42
CA LEU A 41 -7.56 -36.05 -3.13
C LEU A 41 -8.32 -37.38 -3.04
N ALA A 42 -9.58 -37.40 -3.47
CA ALA A 42 -10.39 -38.62 -3.45
C ALA A 42 -9.81 -39.68 -4.40
N ALA A 43 -9.30 -39.26 -5.55
CA ALA A 43 -8.69 -40.14 -6.54
C ALA A 43 -7.29 -40.65 -6.14
N GLU A 44 -6.59 -39.93 -5.25
CA GLU A 44 -5.38 -40.40 -4.56
C GLU A 44 -5.69 -41.35 -3.38
N GLY A 45 -6.96 -41.68 -3.15
CA GLY A 45 -7.37 -42.62 -2.12
C GLY A 45 -7.25 -42.06 -0.69
N VAL A 46 -7.19 -40.74 -0.54
CA VAL A 46 -7.13 -40.12 0.79
C VAL A 46 -8.48 -40.35 1.50
N VAL A 47 -8.43 -40.92 2.70
CA VAL A 47 -9.60 -41.09 3.57
C VAL A 47 -9.32 -40.40 4.89
N ALA A 48 -10.20 -39.47 5.28
CA ALA A 48 -10.02 -38.66 6.46
C ALA A 48 -11.37 -38.29 7.09
N ALA A 49 -11.37 -37.96 8.38
CA ALA A 49 -12.54 -37.37 9.04
C ALA A 49 -12.93 -36.04 8.35
N PRO A 50 -14.21 -35.64 8.35
CA PRO A 50 -14.69 -34.45 7.65
C PRO A 50 -13.88 -33.17 7.93
N GLU A 51 -13.44 -32.98 9.17
CA GLU A 51 -12.67 -31.81 9.60
C GLU A 51 -11.24 -31.84 9.02
N VAL A 52 -10.62 -33.02 9.03
CA VAL A 52 -9.27 -33.24 8.46
C VAL A 52 -9.30 -33.11 6.95
N TRP A 53 -10.33 -33.64 6.30
CA TRP A 53 -10.56 -33.49 4.87
C TRP A 53 -10.73 -32.02 4.48
N ALA A 54 -11.59 -31.29 5.19
CA ALA A 54 -11.85 -29.88 4.93
C ALA A 54 -10.60 -29.01 5.12
N ARG A 55 -9.71 -29.38 6.07
CA ARG A 55 -8.40 -28.75 6.26
C ARG A 55 -7.45 -29.09 5.12
N LEU A 56 -7.27 -30.36 4.76
CA LEU A 56 -6.40 -30.79 3.65
C LEU A 56 -6.77 -30.09 2.33
N VAL A 57 -8.06 -30.05 1.99
CA VAL A 57 -8.55 -29.34 0.80
C VAL A 57 -8.18 -27.86 0.87
N ARG A 58 -8.34 -27.23 2.03
CA ARG A 58 -8.03 -25.80 2.22
C ARG A 58 -6.53 -25.55 2.05
N ASP A 59 -5.69 -26.33 2.71
CA ASP A 59 -4.24 -26.19 2.70
C ASP A 59 -3.70 -26.37 1.27
N LEU A 60 -4.21 -27.36 0.51
CA LEU A 60 -3.85 -27.56 -0.89
C LEU A 60 -4.35 -26.45 -1.81
N VAL A 61 -5.55 -25.92 -1.58
CA VAL A 61 -6.05 -24.76 -2.36
C VAL A 61 -5.19 -23.52 -2.11
N ASP A 62 -4.83 -23.28 -0.85
CA ASP A 62 -3.97 -22.17 -0.44
C ASP A 62 -2.56 -22.32 -1.05
N ASP A 63 -2.04 -23.53 -1.01
CA ASP A 63 -0.72 -23.86 -1.51
C ASP A 63 -0.63 -23.86 -3.04
N LEU A 64 -1.68 -24.27 -3.76
CA LEU A 64 -1.66 -24.34 -5.22
C LEU A 64 -2.15 -23.06 -5.89
N GLY A 65 -3.08 -22.33 -5.25
CA GLY A 65 -3.74 -21.14 -5.82
C GLY A 65 -3.53 -19.84 -5.05
N GLY A 66 -2.83 -19.85 -3.91
CA GLY A 66 -2.66 -18.68 -3.05
C GLY A 66 -1.21 -18.44 -2.62
N LEU A 67 -1.06 -17.79 -1.47
CA LEU A 67 0.23 -17.51 -0.81
C LEU A 67 0.72 -18.67 0.08
N GLY A 68 0.18 -19.88 -0.11
CA GLY A 68 0.56 -21.06 0.64
C GLY A 68 0.34 -20.89 2.15
N PRO A 69 1.31 -21.26 2.99
CA PRO A 69 1.17 -21.18 4.45
C PRO A 69 0.74 -19.80 4.97
N LEU A 70 1.09 -18.72 4.26
CA LEU A 70 0.73 -17.35 4.66
C LEU A 70 -0.78 -17.07 4.56
N GLU A 71 -1.54 -17.82 3.76
CA GLU A 71 -3.00 -17.66 3.67
C GLU A 71 -3.69 -17.84 5.03
N SER A 72 -3.10 -18.59 5.96
CA SER A 72 -3.63 -18.77 7.32
C SER A 72 -3.62 -17.46 8.12
N VAL A 73 -2.50 -16.74 8.10
CA VAL A 73 -2.34 -15.45 8.81
C VAL A 73 -2.99 -14.31 8.05
N LEU A 74 -3.00 -14.38 6.72
CA LEU A 74 -3.67 -13.44 5.85
C LEU A 74 -5.22 -13.55 5.92
N ARG A 75 -5.80 -14.54 6.61
CA ARG A 75 -7.24 -14.50 6.89
C ARG A 75 -7.61 -13.61 8.06
N ASP A 76 -6.66 -13.32 8.94
CA ASP A 76 -6.86 -12.45 10.08
C ASP A 76 -6.90 -10.98 9.59
N PRO A 77 -8.05 -10.28 9.73
CA PRO A 77 -8.18 -8.90 9.31
C PRO A 77 -7.33 -7.93 10.16
N ALA A 78 -6.87 -8.35 11.35
CA ALA A 78 -5.99 -7.55 12.18
C ALA A 78 -4.53 -7.52 11.68
N VAL A 79 -4.16 -8.43 10.77
CA VAL A 79 -2.81 -8.49 10.19
C VAL A 79 -2.67 -7.45 9.08
N THR A 80 -1.77 -6.48 9.28
CA THR A 80 -1.49 -5.41 8.30
C THR A 80 -0.24 -5.70 7.48
N ASP A 81 0.78 -6.29 8.09
CA ASP A 81 2.06 -6.58 7.46
C ASP A 81 2.49 -8.02 7.79
N VAL A 82 3.12 -8.69 6.82
CA VAL A 82 3.71 -10.03 6.98
C VAL A 82 5.15 -9.95 6.48
N MET A 83 6.10 -10.35 7.31
CA MET A 83 7.53 -10.35 6.98
C MET A 83 8.05 -11.78 7.09
N VAL A 84 8.66 -12.26 6.01
CA VAL A 84 9.22 -13.61 5.89
C VAL A 84 10.73 -13.45 5.68
N ASN A 85 11.54 -13.98 6.59
CA ASN A 85 13.01 -13.91 6.54
C ASN A 85 13.59 -15.31 6.29
N GLY A 86 13.13 -15.96 5.22
CA GLY A 86 13.33 -17.39 4.96
C GLY A 86 12.13 -18.25 5.34
N SER A 87 12.16 -19.52 4.92
CA SER A 87 11.04 -20.45 4.96
C SER A 87 10.42 -20.68 6.34
N ASP A 88 11.17 -20.52 7.43
CA ASP A 88 10.78 -20.88 8.81
C ASP A 88 10.70 -19.67 9.77
N GLU A 89 10.92 -18.46 9.24
CA GLU A 89 10.88 -17.23 10.02
C GLU A 89 9.82 -16.26 9.48
N VAL A 90 8.61 -16.35 10.05
CA VAL A 90 7.49 -15.49 9.69
C VAL A 90 7.08 -14.61 10.86
N HIS A 91 7.01 -13.31 10.61
CA HIS A 91 6.51 -12.28 11.52
C HIS A 91 5.27 -11.61 10.95
N VAL A 92 4.38 -11.14 11.81
CA VAL A 92 3.19 -10.37 11.42
C VAL A 92 3.04 -9.14 12.30
N GLU A 93 2.58 -8.03 11.71
CA GLU A 93 2.13 -6.85 12.43
C GLU A 93 0.63 -6.95 12.72
N ARG A 94 0.26 -6.78 14.00
CA ARG A 94 -1.12 -6.53 14.44
C ARG A 94 -1.13 -5.29 15.32
N GLU A 95 -1.97 -4.32 15.00
CA GLU A 95 -2.14 -3.10 15.80
C GLU A 95 -0.80 -2.38 16.10
N GLY A 96 0.15 -2.38 15.15
CA GLY A 96 1.47 -1.78 15.35
C GLY A 96 2.47 -2.63 16.15
N ARG A 97 2.11 -3.84 16.56
CA ARG A 97 3.02 -4.78 17.25
C ARG A 97 3.40 -5.93 16.33
N VAL A 98 4.70 -6.15 16.20
CA VAL A 98 5.28 -7.25 15.40
C VAL A 98 5.50 -8.47 16.29
N THR A 99 5.00 -9.63 15.86
CA THR A 99 5.19 -10.91 16.58
C THR A 99 5.52 -12.04 15.61
N ARG A 100 6.38 -12.98 16.05
CA ARG A 100 6.68 -14.22 15.29
C ARG A 100 5.50 -15.17 15.40
N VAL A 101 5.16 -15.82 14.29
CA VAL A 101 4.06 -16.80 14.21
C VAL A 101 4.58 -18.17 13.81
N PRO A 102 3.94 -19.27 14.24
CA PRO A 102 4.34 -20.63 13.89
C PRO A 102 3.84 -21.02 12.49
N VAL A 103 4.21 -20.23 11.49
CA VAL A 103 3.94 -20.48 10.06
C VAL A 103 5.28 -20.70 9.37
N ALA A 104 5.36 -21.75 8.56
CA ALA A 104 6.56 -22.07 7.80
C ALA A 104 6.21 -22.64 6.43
N PHE A 105 7.05 -22.34 5.46
CA PHE A 105 7.18 -23.07 4.20
C PHE A 105 7.99 -24.34 4.41
N GLU A 106 7.94 -25.23 3.42
CA GLU A 106 8.69 -26.51 3.44
C GLU A 106 10.20 -26.23 3.46
N ASP A 107 10.65 -25.34 2.59
CA ASP A 107 12.03 -24.88 2.44
C ASP A 107 12.05 -23.53 1.68
N ASP A 108 13.24 -22.95 1.52
CA ASP A 108 13.42 -21.68 0.81
C ASP A 108 13.06 -21.81 -0.68
N GLU A 109 13.25 -22.98 -1.29
CA GLU A 109 12.85 -23.20 -2.69
C GLU A 109 11.34 -23.18 -2.85
N HIS A 110 10.59 -23.72 -1.88
CA HIS A 110 9.14 -23.68 -1.86
C HIS A 110 8.65 -22.23 -1.79
N LEU A 111 9.22 -21.40 -0.92
CA LEU A 111 8.90 -19.97 -0.88
C LEU A 111 9.11 -19.31 -2.26
N VAL A 112 10.25 -19.55 -2.89
CA VAL A 112 10.55 -19.00 -4.23
C VAL A 112 9.55 -19.49 -5.29
N ARG A 113 9.17 -20.77 -5.29
CA ARG A 113 8.17 -21.33 -6.21
C ARG A 113 6.80 -20.65 -6.05
N VAL A 114 6.37 -20.41 -4.80
CA VAL A 114 5.11 -19.71 -4.50
C VAL A 114 5.14 -18.29 -5.04
N LEU A 115 6.24 -17.55 -4.82
CA LEU A 115 6.39 -16.18 -5.32
C LEU A 115 6.39 -16.12 -6.85
N ALA A 116 7.18 -16.96 -7.51
CA ALA A 116 7.27 -16.99 -8.98
C ALA A 116 5.89 -17.26 -9.63
N ARG A 117 5.10 -18.18 -9.05
CA ARG A 117 3.73 -18.46 -9.51
C ARG A 117 2.81 -17.24 -9.38
N LEU A 118 2.89 -16.51 -8.28
CA LEU A 118 2.04 -15.35 -8.03
C LEU A 118 2.41 -14.15 -8.92
N LEU A 119 3.69 -14.00 -9.23
CA LEU A 119 4.22 -12.89 -10.01
C LEU A 119 4.08 -13.10 -11.52
N GLY A 120 4.11 -14.35 -11.99
CA GLY A 120 4.00 -14.70 -13.41
C GLY A 120 2.80 -14.05 -14.12
N PRO A 121 1.56 -14.19 -13.61
CA PRO A 121 0.37 -13.55 -14.20
C PRO A 121 0.40 -12.01 -14.19
N LEU A 122 1.23 -11.40 -13.33
CA LEU A 122 1.42 -9.95 -13.26
C LEU A 122 2.50 -9.45 -14.22
N GLY A 123 3.16 -10.35 -14.96
CA GLY A 123 4.29 -10.03 -15.83
C GLY A 123 5.57 -9.66 -15.07
N ALA A 124 5.60 -9.90 -13.76
CA ALA A 124 6.75 -9.64 -12.91
C ALA A 124 7.67 -10.88 -12.86
N ARG A 125 8.99 -10.66 -12.83
CA ARG A 125 9.99 -11.73 -12.75
C ARG A 125 10.72 -11.66 -11.41
N LEU A 126 10.95 -12.83 -10.81
CA LEU A 126 11.74 -12.99 -9.60
C LEU A 126 12.55 -14.28 -9.74
N ASP A 127 13.84 -14.13 -10.03
CA ASP A 127 14.78 -15.22 -10.28
C ASP A 127 16.22 -14.75 -9.99
N ARG A 128 17.23 -15.57 -10.30
CA ARG A 128 18.65 -15.20 -10.04
C ARG A 128 19.13 -14.00 -10.87
N ALA A 129 18.54 -13.74 -12.03
CA ALA A 129 18.89 -12.59 -12.87
C ALA A 129 18.14 -11.32 -12.42
N HIS A 130 16.95 -11.50 -11.83
CA HIS A 130 16.10 -10.43 -11.28
C HIS A 130 15.82 -10.74 -9.81
N PRO A 131 16.80 -10.52 -8.91
CA PRO A 131 16.76 -11.01 -7.53
C PRO A 131 15.89 -10.17 -6.60
N PHE A 132 15.12 -9.21 -7.10
CA PHE A 132 14.15 -8.47 -6.31
C PHE A 132 12.95 -8.05 -7.16
N VAL A 133 11.82 -7.78 -6.50
CA VAL A 133 10.59 -7.39 -7.16
C VAL A 133 9.67 -6.61 -6.22
N ASP A 134 9.01 -5.60 -6.78
CA ASP A 134 7.85 -4.93 -6.19
C ASP A 134 6.61 -5.25 -7.02
N ALA A 135 5.54 -5.67 -6.36
CA ALA A 135 4.29 -6.03 -7.02
C ALA A 135 3.07 -5.68 -6.17
N VAL A 136 1.91 -5.59 -6.81
CA VAL A 136 0.61 -5.49 -6.15
C VAL A 136 -0.19 -6.71 -6.53
N LEU A 137 -0.42 -7.59 -5.57
CA LEU A 137 -1.17 -8.83 -5.74
C LEU A 137 -2.68 -8.54 -5.86
N PRO A 138 -3.47 -9.48 -6.41
CA PRO A 138 -4.93 -9.43 -6.32
C PRO A 138 -5.40 -9.20 -4.88
N GLY A 139 -6.36 -8.29 -4.70
CA GLY A 139 -6.80 -7.84 -3.38
C GLY A 139 -6.02 -6.66 -2.80
N GLY A 140 -5.05 -6.10 -3.55
CA GLY A 140 -4.34 -4.87 -3.16
C GLY A 140 -3.21 -5.09 -2.16
N VAL A 141 -2.76 -6.34 -1.98
CA VAL A 141 -1.62 -6.66 -1.12
C VAL A 141 -0.35 -6.27 -1.85
N ARG A 142 0.39 -5.31 -1.31
CA ARG A 142 1.73 -4.95 -1.78
C ARG A 142 2.69 -6.08 -1.39
N LEU A 143 3.52 -6.50 -2.34
CA LEU A 143 4.55 -7.49 -2.14
C LEU A 143 5.89 -6.88 -2.54
N HIS A 144 6.86 -6.97 -1.65
CA HIS A 144 8.26 -6.77 -1.95
C HIS A 144 9.00 -8.08 -1.64
N ALA A 145 9.87 -8.54 -2.54
CA ALA A 145 10.70 -9.72 -2.29
C ALA A 145 12.13 -9.52 -2.77
N ILE A 146 13.08 -10.13 -2.07
CA ILE A 146 14.52 -10.15 -2.38
C ILE A 146 15.02 -11.59 -2.26
N LEU A 147 15.81 -12.05 -3.23
CA LEU A 147 16.44 -13.36 -3.28
C LEU A 147 17.96 -13.27 -3.01
N PRO A 148 18.59 -14.39 -2.60
CA PRO A 148 20.04 -14.51 -2.61
C PRO A 148 20.65 -14.26 -3.99
N PRO A 149 21.86 -13.65 -4.06
CA PRO A 149 22.75 -13.32 -2.94
C PRO A 149 22.52 -11.93 -2.32
N LEU A 150 21.48 -11.17 -2.73
CA LEU A 150 21.24 -9.83 -2.17
C LEU A 150 20.77 -9.88 -0.71
N ALA A 151 20.12 -10.99 -0.33
CA ALA A 151 19.80 -11.36 1.04
C ALA A 151 20.42 -12.74 1.34
N GLU A 152 20.61 -13.07 2.62
CA GLU A 152 21.13 -14.37 3.03
C GLU A 152 20.18 -15.51 2.65
N ARG A 153 18.87 -15.26 2.76
CA ARG A 153 17.77 -16.16 2.41
C ARG A 153 16.69 -15.38 1.63
N PRO A 154 15.75 -16.05 0.95
CA PRO A 154 14.63 -15.36 0.33
C PRO A 154 13.81 -14.59 1.38
N THR A 155 13.67 -13.28 1.18
CA THR A 155 12.94 -12.38 2.08
C THR A 155 11.73 -11.82 1.38
N VAL A 156 10.59 -11.76 2.07
CA VAL A 156 9.32 -11.23 1.54
C VAL A 156 8.68 -10.31 2.56
N THR A 157 8.20 -9.16 2.10
CA THR A 157 7.32 -8.28 2.87
C THR A 157 6.00 -8.15 2.13
N LEU A 158 4.90 -8.50 2.80
CA LEU A 158 3.55 -8.24 2.34
C LEU A 158 2.94 -7.12 3.17
N ARG A 159 2.36 -6.12 2.52
CA ARG A 159 1.59 -5.07 3.18
C ARG A 159 0.18 -5.02 2.64
N ARG A 160 -0.78 -4.99 3.55
CA ARG A 160 -2.20 -4.85 3.24
C ARG A 160 -2.62 -3.41 3.43
N VAL A 161 -3.36 -2.92 2.44
CA VAL A 161 -4.13 -1.70 2.60
C VAL A 161 -5.33 -2.02 3.49
N PRO A 162 -5.57 -1.28 4.59
CA PRO A 162 -6.72 -1.48 5.43
C PRO A 162 -8.02 -1.60 4.64
N ALA A 163 -8.88 -2.55 5.05
CA ALA A 163 -10.13 -2.83 4.35
C ALA A 163 -11.14 -1.67 4.43
N VAL A 164 -11.09 -0.92 5.53
CA VAL A 164 -12.04 0.14 5.89
C VAL A 164 -11.27 1.39 6.28
N VAL A 165 -11.69 2.54 5.75
CA VAL A 165 -11.23 3.85 6.20
C VAL A 165 -12.09 4.23 7.41
N PRO A 166 -11.51 4.51 8.58
CA PRO A 166 -12.27 4.81 9.78
C PRO A 166 -13.13 6.07 9.60
N SER A 167 -14.29 6.10 10.24
CA SER A 167 -15.14 7.30 10.28
C SER A 167 -14.50 8.40 11.13
N TRP A 168 -15.00 9.63 11.02
CA TRP A 168 -14.56 10.72 11.88
C TRP A 168 -14.84 10.44 13.36
N GLU A 169 -15.96 9.79 13.67
CA GLU A 169 -16.34 9.37 15.01
C GLU A 169 -15.38 8.31 15.55
N GLU A 170 -14.97 7.34 14.73
CA GLU A 170 -13.99 6.34 15.11
C GLU A 170 -12.61 6.95 15.36
N LEU A 171 -12.19 7.89 14.50
CA LEU A 171 -10.92 8.63 14.68
C LEU A 171 -10.93 9.49 15.94
N ALA A 172 -12.05 10.12 16.26
CA ALA A 172 -12.23 10.91 17.48
C ALA A 172 -12.28 10.02 18.73
N ALA A 173 -13.03 8.91 18.68
CA ALA A 173 -13.13 7.94 19.78
C ALA A 173 -11.77 7.27 20.09
N ALA A 174 -10.96 7.01 19.07
CA ALA A 174 -9.59 6.54 19.24
C ALA A 174 -8.67 7.62 19.83
N GLY A 175 -9.06 8.90 19.81
CA GLY A 175 -8.20 10.04 20.15
C GLY A 175 -7.13 10.32 19.10
N SER A 176 -7.32 9.84 17.87
CA SER A 176 -6.41 10.06 16.75
C SER A 176 -6.63 11.41 16.08
N VAL A 177 -7.89 11.83 15.93
CA VAL A 177 -8.26 13.14 15.38
C VAL A 177 -9.33 13.76 16.30
N PRO A 178 -8.97 14.71 17.18
CA PRO A 178 -9.93 15.43 18.00
C PRO A 178 -10.99 16.17 17.15
N THR A 179 -12.18 16.39 17.72
CA THR A 179 -13.30 17.05 17.00
C THR A 179 -12.94 18.43 16.45
N GLU A 180 -12.21 19.23 17.22
CA GLU A 180 -11.74 20.55 16.77
C GLU A 180 -10.80 20.46 15.55
N VAL A 181 -9.90 19.46 15.55
CA VAL A 181 -8.99 19.18 14.43
C VAL A 181 -9.77 18.73 13.21
N ARG A 182 -10.78 17.87 13.40
CA ARG A 182 -11.70 17.46 12.33
C ARG A 182 -12.34 18.68 11.68
N ASP A 183 -12.87 19.61 12.46
CA ASP A 183 -13.60 20.76 11.92
C ASP A 183 -12.68 21.68 11.09
N HIS A 184 -11.43 21.88 11.53
CA HIS A 184 -10.41 22.57 10.72
C HIS A 184 -10.10 21.85 9.40
N LEU A 185 -10.04 20.52 9.43
CA LEU A 185 -9.77 19.71 8.24
C LEU A 185 -10.94 19.75 7.24
N LEU A 186 -12.18 19.70 7.74
CA LEU A 186 -13.38 19.80 6.91
C LEU A 186 -13.50 21.19 6.26
N ASP A 187 -13.20 22.26 7.01
CA ASP A 187 -13.12 23.62 6.47
C ASP A 187 -12.07 23.70 5.35
N ALA A 188 -10.87 23.15 5.56
CA ALA A 188 -9.81 23.15 4.57
C ALA A 188 -10.21 22.40 3.28
N VAL A 189 -10.86 21.23 3.39
CA VAL A 189 -11.35 20.48 2.22
C VAL A 189 -12.44 21.27 1.48
N GLY A 190 -13.42 21.81 2.21
CA GLY A 190 -14.55 22.56 1.65
C GLY A 190 -14.13 23.88 0.99
N SER A 191 -13.12 24.56 1.55
CA SER A 191 -12.54 25.80 1.00
C SER A 191 -11.47 25.56 -0.06
N ARG A 192 -11.25 24.30 -0.48
CA ARG A 192 -10.25 23.90 -1.49
C ARG A 192 -8.82 24.33 -1.14
N ARG A 193 -8.44 24.24 0.14
CA ARG A 193 -7.05 24.44 0.55
C ARG A 193 -6.17 23.27 0.12
N ASN A 194 -4.99 23.57 -0.39
CA ASN A 194 -3.96 22.59 -0.71
C ASN A 194 -3.31 22.07 0.57
N LEU A 195 -3.24 20.75 0.69
CA LEU A 195 -2.99 20.06 1.96
C LEU A 195 -1.83 19.08 1.87
N ALA A 196 -0.91 19.13 2.84
CA ALA A 196 0.14 18.14 3.00
C ALA A 196 -0.02 17.40 4.33
N VAL A 197 -0.27 16.09 4.29
CA VAL A 197 -0.28 15.23 5.48
C VAL A 197 1.12 14.67 5.70
N SER A 198 1.74 15.03 6.81
CA SER A 198 3.11 14.63 7.14
C SER A 198 3.19 13.64 8.30
N GLY A 199 4.33 12.95 8.40
CA GLY A 199 4.56 11.98 9.47
C GLY A 199 5.44 10.79 9.06
N ARG A 200 5.94 10.05 10.06
CA ARG A 200 6.79 8.86 9.88
C ARG A 200 6.04 7.71 9.19
N ALA A 201 6.76 6.62 8.91
CA ALA A 201 6.14 5.41 8.38
C ALA A 201 5.11 4.84 9.38
N GLY A 202 3.96 4.38 8.87
CA GLY A 202 2.96 3.68 9.69
C GLY A 202 2.20 4.54 10.72
N VAL A 203 2.29 5.88 10.67
CA VAL A 203 1.52 6.78 11.55
C VAL A 203 0.09 7.07 11.06
N GLY A 204 -0.26 6.62 9.85
CA GLY A 204 -1.64 6.74 9.31
C GLY A 204 -1.86 7.87 8.29
N LYS A 205 -0.80 8.41 7.66
CA LYS A 205 -0.91 9.48 6.65
C LYS A 205 -1.92 9.15 5.55
N THR A 206 -1.77 8.00 4.90
CA THR A 206 -2.64 7.56 3.83
C THR A 206 -4.08 7.32 4.33
N THR A 207 -4.25 6.88 5.57
CA THR A 207 -5.58 6.71 6.19
C THR A 207 -6.30 8.04 6.36
N LEU A 208 -5.61 9.06 6.91
CA LEU A 208 -6.19 10.39 7.03
C LEU A 208 -6.45 11.02 5.66
N LEU A 209 -5.51 10.89 4.72
CA LEU A 209 -5.70 11.38 3.35
C LEU A 209 -6.92 10.73 2.68
N ALA A 210 -7.09 9.41 2.82
CA ALA A 210 -8.27 8.70 2.31
C ALA A 210 -9.58 9.19 2.96
N ARG A 211 -9.54 9.52 4.25
CA ARG A 211 -10.70 10.07 4.97
C ARG A 211 -11.06 11.46 4.42
N LEU A 212 -10.08 12.36 4.27
CA LEU A 212 -10.26 13.69 3.70
C LEU A 212 -10.79 13.64 2.27
N LEU A 213 -10.28 12.71 1.47
CA LEU A 213 -10.70 12.54 0.09
C LEU A 213 -12.18 12.13 -0.01
N GLY A 214 -12.75 11.47 1.01
CA GLY A 214 -14.17 11.17 1.09
C GLY A 214 -15.08 12.33 1.48
N GLU A 215 -14.49 13.46 1.87
CA GLU A 215 -15.21 14.71 2.14
C GLU A 215 -15.19 15.66 0.93
N VAL A 216 -14.50 15.28 -0.14
CA VAL A 216 -14.53 16.01 -1.40
C VAL A 216 -15.90 15.82 -2.04
N GLY A 217 -16.56 16.93 -2.38
CA GLY A 217 -17.87 16.93 -3.05
C GLY A 217 -17.80 16.50 -4.51
N GLU A 218 -18.35 17.31 -5.42
CA GLU A 218 -18.50 16.96 -6.84
C GLU A 218 -17.23 17.14 -7.70
N ASP A 219 -16.10 17.52 -7.07
CA ASP A 219 -14.85 17.75 -7.78
C ASP A 219 -14.35 16.48 -8.48
N ARG A 220 -13.87 16.63 -9.72
CA ARG A 220 -13.14 15.59 -10.42
C ARG A 220 -11.74 15.44 -9.83
N VAL A 221 -11.51 14.32 -9.14
CA VAL A 221 -10.21 14.06 -8.51
C VAL A 221 -9.40 13.07 -9.33
N VAL A 222 -8.13 13.40 -9.62
CA VAL A 222 -7.17 12.45 -10.16
C VAL A 222 -6.18 12.06 -9.06
N VAL A 223 -6.27 10.80 -8.65
CA VAL A 223 -5.40 10.18 -7.63
C VAL A 223 -4.24 9.49 -8.33
N ILE A 224 -3.01 9.73 -7.87
CA ILE A 224 -1.77 9.19 -8.43
C ILE A 224 -0.98 8.52 -7.33
N GLU A 225 -0.70 7.23 -7.49
CA GLU A 225 -0.03 6.43 -6.47
C GLU A 225 0.99 5.46 -7.08
N ASP A 226 2.01 5.09 -6.31
CA ASP A 226 2.87 3.98 -6.68
C ASP A 226 2.11 2.65 -6.62
N ALA A 227 1.47 2.43 -5.47
CA ALA A 227 0.61 1.29 -5.19
C ALA A 227 -0.75 1.82 -4.71
N PRO A 228 -1.86 1.19 -5.08
CA PRO A 228 -3.19 1.68 -4.76
C PRO A 228 -3.48 1.50 -3.26
N GLU A 229 -3.40 2.58 -2.49
CA GLU A 229 -3.70 2.60 -1.05
C GLU A 229 -4.95 3.45 -0.76
N LEU A 230 -5.13 4.53 -1.52
CA LEU A 230 -6.32 5.36 -1.49
C LEU A 230 -7.44 4.63 -2.24
N ARG A 231 -8.55 4.37 -1.56
CA ARG A 231 -9.76 3.83 -2.22
C ARG A 231 -10.41 4.91 -3.08
N ARG A 232 -11.58 4.63 -3.67
CA ARG A 232 -12.40 5.58 -4.44
C ARG A 232 -13.45 6.23 -3.53
N PRO A 233 -13.15 7.31 -2.79
CA PRO A 233 -14.13 7.82 -1.83
C PRO A 233 -14.99 8.95 -2.43
N ALA A 234 -14.55 9.63 -3.50
CA ALA A 234 -15.35 10.65 -4.21
C ALA A 234 -15.99 10.08 -5.47
N ALA A 235 -17.20 10.55 -5.79
CA ALA A 235 -18.01 10.06 -6.91
C ALA A 235 -17.28 10.15 -8.27
N HIS A 236 -16.51 11.21 -8.48
CA HIS A 236 -15.81 11.49 -9.75
C HIS A 236 -14.29 11.31 -9.65
N THR A 237 -13.85 10.12 -9.25
CA THR A 237 -12.42 9.81 -9.05
C THR A 237 -11.81 9.01 -10.21
N VAL A 238 -10.63 9.41 -10.69
CA VAL A 238 -9.78 8.62 -11.59
C VAL A 238 -8.48 8.24 -10.87
N HIS A 239 -8.13 6.95 -10.85
CA HIS A 239 -6.86 6.48 -10.30
C HIS A 239 -5.85 6.22 -11.41
N LEU A 240 -4.70 6.85 -11.29
CA LEU A 240 -3.49 6.56 -12.04
C LEU A 240 -2.51 5.85 -11.12
N ARG A 241 -1.78 4.89 -11.67
CA ARG A 241 -0.78 4.12 -10.93
C ARG A 241 0.51 4.06 -11.70
N THR A 242 1.61 4.08 -10.97
CA THR A 242 2.92 3.84 -11.58
C THR A 242 2.98 2.44 -12.18
N ARG A 243 3.95 2.26 -13.07
CA ARG A 243 4.31 0.96 -13.60
C ARG A 243 5.82 0.83 -13.48
N ALA A 244 6.29 -0.19 -12.77
CA ALA A 244 7.71 -0.51 -12.77
C ALA A 244 8.19 -0.79 -14.20
N ALA A 245 9.44 -0.45 -14.50
CA ALA A 245 10.04 -0.85 -15.76
C ALA A 245 10.05 -2.37 -15.89
N SER A 246 9.99 -2.87 -17.12
CA SER A 246 10.25 -4.28 -17.39
C SER A 246 11.66 -4.63 -16.90
N PRO A 247 11.95 -5.93 -16.69
CA PRO A 247 13.30 -6.39 -16.38
C PRO A 247 14.39 -5.86 -17.34
N ASP A 248 14.02 -5.65 -18.61
CA ASP A 248 14.89 -5.07 -19.65
C ASP A 248 14.95 -3.53 -19.63
N GLY A 249 14.38 -2.89 -18.59
CA GLY A 249 14.36 -1.44 -18.39
C GLY A 249 13.28 -0.68 -19.18
N ALA A 250 12.39 -1.36 -19.89
CA ALA A 250 11.43 -0.70 -20.78
C ALA A 250 10.09 -0.41 -20.11
N GLY A 251 9.46 0.72 -20.47
CA GLY A 251 8.07 1.00 -20.13
C GLY A 251 7.79 1.39 -18.68
N GLY A 252 8.81 1.77 -17.90
CA GLY A 252 8.60 2.38 -16.59
C GLY A 252 7.76 3.67 -16.69
N VAL A 253 6.82 3.85 -15.77
CA VAL A 253 5.97 5.05 -15.67
C VAL A 253 5.98 5.51 -14.23
N GLU A 254 6.63 6.64 -13.98
CA GLU A 254 6.78 7.25 -12.64
C GLU A 254 5.67 8.27 -12.35
N ILE A 255 5.53 8.67 -11.08
CA ILE A 255 4.54 9.66 -10.62
C ILE A 255 4.63 10.97 -11.42
N ALA A 256 5.82 11.51 -11.65
CA ALA A 256 6.01 12.75 -12.43
C ALA A 256 5.44 12.65 -13.85
N THR A 257 5.53 11.47 -14.48
CA THR A 257 4.94 11.23 -15.81
C THR A 257 3.41 11.19 -15.72
N LEU A 258 2.85 10.54 -14.70
CA LEU A 258 1.41 10.48 -14.48
C LEU A 258 0.82 11.86 -14.16
N LEU A 259 1.52 12.67 -13.37
CA LEU A 259 1.08 14.01 -12.98
C LEU A 259 0.96 14.93 -14.20
N ARG A 260 1.97 14.94 -15.08
CA ARG A 260 1.91 15.69 -16.35
C ARG A 260 0.80 15.23 -17.30
N ASN A 261 0.42 13.95 -17.24
CA ASN A 261 -0.73 13.44 -17.98
C ASN A 261 -2.06 13.83 -17.30
N ALA A 262 -2.11 13.78 -15.98
CA ALA A 262 -3.28 14.15 -15.18
C ALA A 262 -3.75 15.58 -15.47
N LEU A 263 -2.82 16.52 -15.67
CA LEU A 263 -3.15 17.91 -16.05
C LEU A 263 -3.96 18.03 -17.35
N ARG A 264 -3.90 17.03 -18.24
CA ARG A 264 -4.69 16.98 -19.48
C ARG A 264 -6.06 16.34 -19.30
N MET A 265 -6.36 15.84 -18.11
CA MET A 265 -7.59 15.11 -17.78
C MET A 265 -8.67 16.00 -17.17
N ARG A 266 -8.48 17.33 -17.20
CA ARG A 266 -9.32 18.35 -16.56
C ARG A 266 -9.61 18.02 -15.07
N PRO A 267 -8.58 17.79 -14.23
CA PRO A 267 -8.80 17.56 -12.81
C PRO A 267 -9.21 18.87 -12.13
N ASP A 268 -10.16 18.77 -11.21
CA ASP A 268 -10.47 19.84 -10.26
C ASP A 268 -9.50 19.81 -9.07
N ARG A 269 -9.01 18.60 -8.71
CA ARG A 269 -8.01 18.35 -7.67
C ARG A 269 -7.03 17.25 -8.10
N LEU A 270 -5.78 17.37 -7.67
CA LEU A 270 -4.78 16.33 -7.78
C LEU A 270 -4.48 15.75 -6.40
N VAL A 271 -4.41 14.43 -6.31
CA VAL A 271 -4.01 13.75 -5.08
C VAL A 271 -2.83 12.85 -5.38
N VAL A 272 -1.70 13.13 -4.75
CA VAL A 272 -0.51 12.28 -4.85
C VAL A 272 -0.37 11.48 -3.56
N GLY A 273 -0.37 10.15 -3.66
CA GLY A 273 -0.36 9.27 -2.48
C GLY A 273 0.79 9.57 -1.53
N GLU A 274 2.00 9.74 -2.06
CA GLU A 274 3.17 10.23 -1.33
C GLU A 274 4.13 10.89 -2.32
N VAL A 275 4.63 12.09 -2.00
CA VAL A 275 5.75 12.70 -2.73
C VAL A 275 7.06 12.38 -2.02
N ARG A 276 8.01 11.87 -2.79
CA ARG A 276 9.33 11.41 -2.32
C ARG A 276 10.49 11.95 -3.16
N GLY A 277 10.23 12.58 -4.29
CA GLY A 277 11.29 13.05 -5.18
C GLY A 277 10.84 14.09 -6.20
N PRO A 278 11.31 13.98 -7.46
CA PRO A 278 11.24 15.07 -8.44
C PRO A 278 9.82 15.43 -8.87
N GLU A 279 8.84 14.54 -8.68
CA GLU A 279 7.42 14.80 -8.94
C GLU A 279 6.86 15.98 -8.15
N VAL A 280 7.52 16.39 -7.07
CA VAL A 280 7.11 17.56 -6.27
C VAL A 280 7.07 18.83 -7.12
N ALA A 281 7.98 18.98 -8.11
CA ALA A 281 8.03 20.16 -8.97
C ALA A 281 6.76 20.29 -9.80
N ASP A 282 6.34 19.21 -10.44
CA ASP A 282 5.11 19.15 -11.22
C ASP A 282 3.88 19.37 -10.30
N LEU A 283 3.91 18.86 -9.06
CA LEU A 283 2.80 19.02 -8.10
C LEU A 283 2.64 20.47 -7.63
N LEU A 284 3.73 21.09 -7.21
CA LEU A 284 3.75 22.49 -6.79
C LEU A 284 3.35 23.41 -7.94
N GLN A 285 3.79 23.11 -9.16
CA GLN A 285 3.34 23.85 -10.34
C GLN A 285 1.82 23.71 -10.55
N ALA A 286 1.29 22.50 -10.44
CA ALA A 286 -0.14 22.27 -10.61
C ALA A 286 -0.98 23.01 -9.57
N MET A 287 -0.59 22.94 -8.30
CA MET A 287 -1.22 23.67 -7.18
C MET A 287 -1.21 25.18 -7.41
N ASN A 288 -0.08 25.73 -7.86
CA ASN A 288 0.05 27.16 -8.17
C ASN A 288 -0.68 27.61 -9.45
N THR A 289 -1.19 26.69 -10.27
CA THR A 289 -1.80 27.00 -11.59
C THR A 289 -3.29 26.62 -11.66
N GLY A 290 -3.97 26.60 -10.52
CA GLY A 290 -5.43 26.49 -10.44
C GLY A 290 -5.97 25.08 -10.20
N HIS A 291 -5.14 24.18 -9.66
CA HIS A 291 -5.59 22.88 -9.15
C HIS A 291 -5.75 22.93 -7.63
N ASP A 292 -6.55 23.88 -7.16
CA ASP A 292 -6.79 24.13 -5.74
C ASP A 292 -7.48 22.94 -5.07
N GLY A 293 -7.21 22.73 -3.79
CA GLY A 293 -7.74 21.63 -3.01
C GLY A 293 -7.01 20.31 -3.24
N SER A 294 -5.84 20.37 -3.89
CA SER A 294 -4.95 19.22 -4.10
C SER A 294 -4.33 18.77 -2.79
N MET A 295 -4.04 17.47 -2.68
CA MET A 295 -3.56 16.88 -1.44
C MET A 295 -2.39 15.93 -1.69
N THR A 296 -1.48 15.83 -0.72
CA THR A 296 -0.41 14.84 -0.77
C THR A 296 -0.05 14.33 0.62
N THR A 297 0.65 13.21 0.70
CA THR A 297 1.43 12.87 1.90
C THR A 297 2.92 13.13 1.70
N VAL A 298 3.62 13.40 2.82
CA VAL A 298 5.06 13.61 2.87
C VAL A 298 5.63 12.87 4.08
N HIS A 299 6.71 12.13 3.92
CA HIS A 299 7.42 11.59 5.09
C HIS A 299 8.17 12.72 5.80
N ALA A 300 7.88 12.99 7.08
CA ALA A 300 8.58 13.97 7.91
C ALA A 300 8.39 13.64 9.40
N ASN A 301 9.24 14.17 10.30
CA ASN A 301 9.07 13.98 11.75
C ASN A 301 8.15 15.02 12.40
N GLY A 302 7.66 16.00 11.63
CA GLY A 302 6.74 17.03 12.08
C GLY A 302 6.22 17.87 10.90
N PRO A 303 5.26 18.76 11.16
CA PRO A 303 4.67 19.61 10.13
C PRO A 303 5.66 20.67 9.59
N GLU A 304 6.53 21.25 10.40
CA GLU A 304 7.56 22.21 9.96
C GLU A 304 8.60 21.54 9.06
N GLU A 305 9.06 20.34 9.43
CA GLU A 305 10.01 19.57 8.63
C GLU A 305 9.43 19.21 7.26
N ALA A 306 8.11 19.00 7.16
CA ALA A 306 7.47 18.68 5.88
C ALA A 306 7.68 19.80 4.84
N ILE A 307 7.62 21.06 5.26
CA ILE A 307 7.87 22.22 4.38
C ILE A 307 9.31 22.20 3.89
N VAL A 308 10.27 22.04 4.81
CA VAL A 308 11.70 21.94 4.48
C VAL A 308 11.98 20.79 3.51
N ARG A 309 11.28 19.66 3.67
CA ARG A 309 11.42 18.50 2.77
C ARG A 309 10.83 18.76 1.39
N LEU A 310 9.68 19.43 1.29
CA LEU A 310 9.11 19.84 0.00
C LEU A 310 10.07 20.79 -0.73
N GLU A 311 10.64 21.77 -0.03
CA GLU A 311 11.66 22.68 -0.57
C GLU A 311 12.90 21.92 -1.05
N GLY A 312 13.38 20.97 -0.24
CA GLY A 312 14.54 20.14 -0.56
C GLY A 312 14.30 19.23 -1.77
N MET A 313 13.12 18.61 -1.88
CA MET A 313 12.76 17.80 -3.05
C MET A 313 12.64 18.67 -4.31
N ALA A 314 12.09 19.88 -4.19
CA ALA A 314 12.02 20.83 -5.31
C ALA A 314 13.43 21.28 -5.74
N LEU A 315 14.33 21.49 -4.79
CA LEU A 315 15.74 21.76 -5.07
C LEU A 315 16.42 20.62 -5.83
N LEU A 316 16.20 19.37 -5.39
CA LEU A 316 16.71 18.18 -6.08
C LEU A 316 16.09 17.99 -7.47
N ALA A 317 14.87 18.48 -7.68
CA ALA A 317 14.21 18.53 -8.99
C ALA A 317 14.75 19.64 -9.91
N GLY A 318 15.71 20.44 -9.45
CA GLY A 318 16.36 21.50 -10.24
C GLY A 318 15.77 22.89 -10.05
N ILE A 319 14.85 23.09 -9.11
CA ILE A 319 14.30 24.42 -8.80
C ILE A 319 15.27 25.13 -7.83
N PRO A 320 15.82 26.32 -8.15
CA PRO A 320 16.67 27.04 -7.21
C PRO A 320 15.98 27.28 -5.87
N LEU A 321 16.70 27.14 -4.74
CA LEU A 321 16.10 27.18 -3.40
C LEU A 321 15.20 28.39 -3.12
N PRO A 322 15.53 29.64 -3.52
CA PRO A 322 14.61 30.77 -3.36
C PRO A 322 13.28 30.59 -4.10
N ALA A 323 13.31 30.02 -5.30
CA ALA A 323 12.10 29.71 -6.07
C ALA A 323 11.33 28.52 -5.48
N ALA A 324 12.03 27.50 -4.98
CA ALA A 324 11.41 26.35 -4.30
C ALA A 324 10.62 26.82 -3.07
N ARG A 325 11.24 27.66 -2.23
CA ARG A 325 10.59 28.30 -1.08
C ARG A 325 9.35 29.08 -1.46
N ALA A 326 9.44 29.94 -2.48
CA ALA A 326 8.30 30.71 -2.96
C ALA A 326 7.18 29.81 -3.50
N GLN A 327 7.52 28.77 -4.25
CA GLN A 327 6.53 27.83 -4.81
C GLN A 327 5.84 27.00 -3.73
N VAL A 328 6.57 26.51 -2.72
CA VAL A 328 6.00 25.77 -1.59
C VAL A 328 5.07 26.68 -0.78
N ALA A 329 5.51 27.90 -0.48
CA ALA A 329 4.73 28.87 0.30
C ALA A 329 3.44 29.32 -0.40
N ALA A 330 3.44 29.35 -1.73
CA ALA A 330 2.25 29.67 -2.53
C ALA A 330 1.35 28.47 -2.80
N ALA A 331 1.92 27.25 -2.84
CA ALA A 331 1.18 26.05 -3.19
C ALA A 331 0.50 25.37 -2.01
N ILE A 332 1.11 25.38 -0.82
CA ILE A 332 0.60 24.66 0.36
C ILE A 332 -0.09 25.65 1.27
N ASP A 333 -1.32 25.32 1.70
CA ASP A 333 -2.10 26.16 2.61
C ASP A 333 -2.13 25.61 4.04
N LEU A 334 -2.11 24.27 4.18
CA LEU A 334 -2.21 23.57 5.45
C LEU A 334 -1.31 22.33 5.48
N VAL A 335 -0.56 22.19 6.56
CA VAL A 335 0.24 20.99 6.86
C VAL A 335 -0.31 20.31 8.11
N VAL A 336 -0.57 19.01 8.00
CA VAL A 336 -1.08 18.18 9.09
C VAL A 336 0.01 17.24 9.54
N GLY A 337 0.56 17.43 10.74
CA GLY A 337 1.57 16.53 11.30
C GLY A 337 0.92 15.36 12.03
N LEU A 338 1.28 14.12 11.67
CA LEU A 338 0.89 12.91 12.39
C LEU A 338 2.09 12.29 13.13
N ASP A 339 1.83 11.81 14.34
CA ASP A 339 2.82 11.08 15.14
C ASP A 339 2.23 9.82 15.81
N ARG A 340 3.05 9.19 16.65
CA ARG A 340 2.58 8.23 17.65
C ARG A 340 2.88 8.78 19.03
N ASP A 341 1.91 8.69 19.92
CA ASP A 341 2.12 9.01 21.32
C ASP A 341 3.01 7.96 22.02
N PRO A 342 3.44 8.19 23.27
CA PRO A 342 4.28 7.24 24.00
C PRO A 342 3.65 5.85 24.21
N THR A 343 2.33 5.72 24.07
CA THR A 343 1.62 4.43 24.15
C THR A 343 1.56 3.71 22.79
N GLY A 344 2.07 4.35 21.73
CA GLY A 344 2.09 3.83 20.36
C GLY A 344 0.85 4.18 19.54
N ARG A 345 -0.11 4.90 20.12
CA ARG A 345 -1.34 5.32 19.45
C ARG A 345 -1.05 6.42 18.43
N ARG A 346 -1.63 6.28 17.23
CA ARG A 346 -1.54 7.27 16.14
C ARG A 346 -2.41 8.49 16.47
N ARG A 347 -1.90 9.70 16.26
CA ARG A 347 -2.67 10.94 16.46
C ARG A 347 -2.17 12.09 15.56
N VAL A 348 -3.00 13.11 15.40
CA VAL A 348 -2.57 14.42 14.90
C VAL A 348 -1.73 15.10 15.99
N ALA A 349 -0.53 15.52 15.63
CA ALA A 349 0.42 16.19 16.50
C ALA A 349 0.35 17.72 16.35
N GLY A 350 0.00 18.23 15.16
CA GLY A 350 -0.12 19.66 14.92
C GLY A 350 -0.72 20.00 13.55
N LEU A 351 -1.28 21.20 13.46
CA LEU A 351 -1.79 21.83 12.25
C LEU A 351 -1.08 23.16 12.04
N LEU A 352 -0.41 23.32 10.89
CA LEU A 352 0.22 24.58 10.50
C LEU A 352 -0.47 25.14 9.26
N THR A 353 -0.92 26.38 9.33
CA THR A 353 -1.25 27.12 8.11
C THR A 353 0.01 27.73 7.53
N VAL A 354 0.07 27.77 6.20
CA VAL A 354 1.21 28.28 5.44
C VAL A 354 0.74 29.48 4.63
N ARG A 355 1.54 30.55 4.63
CA ARG A 355 1.31 31.74 3.81
C ARG A 355 2.60 32.18 3.12
N PRO A 356 2.51 32.84 1.95
CA PRO A 356 3.66 33.46 1.32
C PRO A 356 4.26 34.58 2.19
N GLY A 357 5.55 34.48 2.49
CA GLY A 357 6.34 35.50 3.19
C GLY A 357 7.55 35.96 2.39
N ALA A 358 8.30 36.92 2.94
CA ALA A 358 9.41 37.58 2.23
C ALA A 358 10.56 36.63 1.84
N SER A 359 10.77 35.53 2.60
CA SER A 359 11.85 34.57 2.38
C SER A 359 11.38 33.13 2.11
N GLY A 360 10.08 32.93 1.87
CA GLY A 360 9.48 31.59 1.73
C GLY A 360 8.18 31.47 2.52
N ALA A 361 7.95 30.30 3.12
CA ALA A 361 6.75 30.02 3.90
C ALA A 361 6.78 30.73 5.27
N GLU A 362 5.76 31.52 5.56
CA GLU A 362 5.39 31.93 6.92
C GLU A 362 4.37 30.94 7.47
N VAL A 363 4.64 30.40 8.67
CA VAL A 363 3.82 29.36 9.27
C VAL A 363 3.15 29.87 10.54
N GLU A 364 1.88 29.54 10.70
CA GLU A 364 1.09 29.82 11.90
C GLU A 364 0.53 28.50 12.43
N GLU A 365 0.86 28.17 13.67
CA GLU A 365 0.30 27.01 14.37
C GLU A 365 -1.16 27.28 14.72
N VAL A 366 -2.06 26.54 14.07
CA VAL A 366 -3.51 26.65 14.30
C VAL A 366 -3.94 25.73 15.42
N TRP A 367 -3.22 24.62 15.60
CA TRP A 367 -3.49 23.62 16.62
C TRP A 367 -2.24 22.79 16.90
N SER A 368 -2.02 22.43 18.16
CA SER A 368 -1.01 21.45 18.57
C SER A 368 -1.57 20.50 19.62
N CYS A 369 -1.08 19.26 19.61
CA CYS A 369 -1.43 18.28 20.62
C CYS A 369 -0.71 18.63 21.93
N SER A 370 -1.48 18.89 22.98
CA SER A 370 -0.98 19.10 24.36
C SER A 370 -0.33 17.85 24.96
#